data_AF-A0A353J9M4-F1
#
_entry.id   AF-A0A353J9M4-F1
#
_cell.length_a   1.000
_cell.length_b   1.000
_cell.length_c   1.000
_cell.angle_alpha   90.00
_cell.angle_beta   90.00
_cell.angle_gamma   90.00
#
_symmetry.space_group_name_H-M   'P 1'
#
loop_
_entity.id
_entity.type
_entity.pdbx_description
1 polymer ?
#
loop_
_entity_poly.entity_id
_entity_poly.type
_entity_poly.pdbx_seq_one_letter_code
_entity_poly.pdbx_strand_id
1 'polypeptide(L)'
;MMEIIKKSDETMTKKDIFMLTKNQSIRTVKSLSNGTKINVCHWVEFKDTNASGEIVEILSMMDEDGSCYATNSKAFKEMFADIVTIMDGESFTIEKLGGKTKAGRDFVTCGLL
;
A
#
# COMPACT_ATOMS: atom_id res chain seq x y z
N MET A 1 12.84 -4.01 13.05
CA MET A 1 11.74 -4.54 13.88
C MET A 1 10.45 -4.02 13.28
N MET A 2 9.42 -4.86 13.16
CA MET A 2 8.17 -4.48 12.51
C MET A 2 7.14 -4.04 13.56
N GLU A 3 6.50 -2.89 13.33
CA GLU A 3 5.51 -2.26 14.22
C GLU A 3 4.33 -1.73 13.40
N ILE A 4 3.10 -2.16 13.70
CA ILE A 4 1.88 -1.68 13.03
C ILE A 4 1.52 -0.29 13.55
N ILE A 5 1.27 0.64 12.64
CA ILE A 5 0.84 2.03 12.91
C ILE A 5 -0.68 2.13 12.76
N LYS A 6 -1.22 1.66 11.64
CA LYS A 6 -2.65 1.66 11.29
C LYS A 6 -3.00 0.43 10.45
N LYS A 7 -4.27 0.08 10.42
CA LYS A 7 -4.80 -1.04 9.64
C LYS A 7 -6.24 -0.76 9.23
N SER A 8 -6.75 -1.50 8.25
CA SER A 8 -8.10 -1.31 7.71
C SER A 8 -9.17 -1.40 8.79
N ASP A 9 -9.08 -2.41 9.64
CA ASP A 9 -10.11 -2.69 10.64
C ASP A 9 -9.60 -3.69 11.71
N GLU A 10 -10.39 -3.89 12.76
CA GLU A 10 -10.08 -4.80 13.86
C GLU A 10 -10.38 -6.28 13.56
N THR A 11 -11.05 -6.59 12.45
CA THR A 11 -11.43 -7.97 12.07
C THR A 11 -10.30 -8.72 11.38
N MET A 12 -9.25 -8.02 10.94
CA MET A 12 -8.07 -8.62 10.32
C MET A 12 -7.45 -9.74 11.16
N THR A 13 -7.24 -10.89 10.54
CA THR A 13 -6.62 -12.05 11.19
C THR A 13 -5.09 -11.91 11.24
N LYS A 14 -4.45 -12.70 12.11
CA LYS A 14 -2.98 -12.82 12.13
C LYS A 14 -2.40 -13.27 10.79
N LYS A 15 -3.17 -14.03 10.00
CA LYS A 15 -2.76 -14.47 8.66
C LYS A 15 -2.73 -13.27 7.72
N ASP A 16 -3.74 -12.41 7.75
CA ASP A 16 -3.81 -11.22 6.88
C ASP A 16 -2.66 -10.26 7.19
N ILE A 17 -2.39 -10.03 8.48
CA ILE A 17 -1.23 -9.26 8.92
C ILE A 17 0.08 -9.86 8.38
N PHE A 18 0.27 -11.18 8.48
CA PHE A 18 1.48 -11.82 7.96
C PHE A 18 1.60 -11.68 6.43
N MET A 19 0.50 -11.90 5.70
CA MET A 19 0.41 -11.74 4.25
C MET A 19 0.82 -10.33 3.81
N LEU A 20 0.39 -9.31 4.54
CA LEU A 20 0.64 -7.90 4.23
C LEU A 20 2.02 -7.41 4.65
N THR A 21 2.72 -8.09 5.55
CA THR A 21 3.91 -7.50 6.22
C THR A 21 5.19 -8.30 6.02
N LYS A 22 5.10 -9.64 5.92
CA LYS A 22 6.28 -10.52 5.90
C LYS A 22 6.27 -11.54 4.76
N ASN A 23 5.18 -11.69 4.03
CA ASN A 23 5.13 -12.66 2.94
C ASN A 23 6.10 -12.28 1.80
N GLN A 24 6.82 -13.28 1.29
CA GLN A 24 7.75 -13.12 0.17
C GLN A 24 7.06 -12.82 -1.16
N SER A 25 5.75 -13.11 -1.27
CA SER A 25 4.97 -12.83 -2.48
C SER A 25 4.50 -11.38 -2.59
N ILE A 26 4.77 -10.52 -1.60
CA ILE A 26 4.39 -9.10 -1.64
C ILE A 26 5.13 -8.41 -2.81
N ARG A 27 4.36 -7.79 -3.70
CA ARG A 27 4.89 -7.05 -4.85
C ARG A 27 5.01 -5.57 -4.51
N THR A 28 6.04 -4.90 -5.02
CA THR A 28 6.13 -3.44 -4.87
C THR A 28 5.17 -2.74 -5.84
N VAL A 29 4.43 -1.73 -5.37
CA VAL A 29 3.57 -0.90 -6.25
C VAL A 29 4.37 -0.27 -7.40
N LYS A 30 5.67 0.00 -7.19
CA LYS A 30 6.56 0.56 -8.24
C LYS A 30 6.69 -0.37 -9.44
N SER A 31 6.58 -1.69 -9.28
CA SER A 31 6.71 -2.65 -10.38
C SER A 31 5.40 -2.87 -11.15
N LEU A 32 4.29 -2.27 -10.70
CA LEU A 32 3.01 -2.34 -11.40
C LEU A 32 2.96 -1.36 -12.58
N SER A 33 2.31 -1.78 -13.66
CA SER A 33 1.96 -0.90 -14.77
C SER A 33 0.98 0.18 -14.31
N ASN A 34 1.05 1.36 -14.91
CA ASN A 34 -0.01 2.36 -14.71
C ASN A 34 -1.37 1.81 -15.16
N GLY A 35 -2.43 2.14 -14.44
CA GLY A 35 -3.77 1.63 -14.68
C GLY A 35 -4.03 0.24 -14.09
N THR A 36 -3.05 -0.39 -13.43
CA THR A 36 -3.30 -1.60 -12.63
C THR A 36 -4.28 -1.25 -11.52
N LYS A 37 -5.40 -1.98 -11.48
CA LYS A 37 -6.45 -1.85 -10.46
C LYS A 37 -6.13 -2.73 -9.27
N ILE A 38 -6.52 -2.27 -8.08
CA ILE A 38 -6.43 -3.02 -6.83
C ILE A 38 -7.77 -2.83 -6.12
N ASN A 39 -8.54 -3.90 -5.96
CA ASN A 39 -9.78 -3.89 -5.17
C ASN A 39 -9.40 -4.07 -3.70
N VAL A 40 -9.29 -2.98 -2.95
CA VAL A 40 -8.63 -3.02 -1.63
C VAL A 40 -9.56 -3.62 -0.59
N CYS A 41 -9.29 -4.86 -0.16
CA CYS A 41 -10.08 -5.53 0.87
C CYS A 41 -9.48 -5.33 2.28
N HIS A 42 -8.14 -5.32 2.39
CA HIS A 42 -7.42 -5.06 3.64
C HIS A 42 -6.16 -4.24 3.38
N TRP A 43 -5.72 -3.48 4.38
CA TRP A 43 -4.46 -2.74 4.31
C TRP A 43 -3.85 -2.54 5.70
N VAL A 44 -2.53 -2.33 5.73
CA VAL A 44 -1.76 -2.03 6.94
C VAL A 44 -0.69 -0.99 6.64
N GLU A 45 -0.58 0.01 7.50
CA GLU A 45 0.59 0.88 7.61
C GLU A 45 1.46 0.42 8.78
N PHE A 46 2.75 0.20 8.52
CA PHE A 46 3.68 -0.29 9.52
C PHE A 46 5.09 0.29 9.32
N LYS A 47 5.88 0.32 10.40
CA LYS A 47 7.31 0.60 10.35
C LYS A 47 8.07 -0.72 10.22
N ASP A 48 9.10 -0.74 9.39
CA ASP A 48 10.09 -1.81 9.39
C ASP A 48 11.49 -1.26 9.15
N THR A 49 12.50 -2.07 9.45
CA THR A 49 13.90 -1.76 9.18
C THR A 49 14.24 -2.22 7.77
N ASN A 50 14.67 -1.31 6.90
CA ASN A 50 15.12 -1.65 5.56
C ASN A 50 16.51 -2.31 5.59
N ALA A 51 16.99 -2.78 4.42
CA ALA A 51 18.30 -3.42 4.30
C ALA A 51 19.49 -2.53 4.71
N SER A 52 19.31 -1.21 4.70
CA SER A 52 20.30 -0.21 5.10
C SER A 52 20.29 0.08 6.61
N GLY A 53 19.38 -0.55 7.37
CA GLY A 53 19.22 -0.32 8.81
C GLY A 53 18.33 0.87 9.16
N GLU A 54 17.74 1.54 8.17
CA GLU A 54 16.85 2.69 8.39
C GLU A 54 15.43 2.23 8.67
N ILE A 55 14.73 2.94 9.56
CA ILE A 55 13.30 2.72 9.79
C ILE A 55 12.52 3.40 8.67
N VAL A 56 11.70 2.64 7.97
CA VAL A 56 10.82 3.13 6.91
C VAL A 56 9.37 2.79 7.21
N GLU A 57 8.47 3.70 6.84
CA GLU A 57 7.03 3.48 6.92
C GLU A 57 6.49 2.95 5.59
N ILE A 58 5.84 1.80 5.66
CA ILE A 58 5.35 1.03 4.52
C ILE A 58 3.82 0.95 4.63
N LEU A 59 3.15 1.23 3.52
CA LEU A 59 1.75 0.86 3.30
C LEU A 59 1.73 -0.45 2.51
N SER A 60 0.95 -1.41 2.97
CA SER A 60 0.68 -2.66 2.27
C SER A 60 -0.82 -2.87 2.13
N MET A 61 -1.25 -3.34 0.97
CA MET A 61 -2.66 -3.51 0.58
C MET A 61 -2.85 -4.92 0.03
N MET A 62 -4.01 -5.50 0.31
CA MET A 62 -4.44 -6.79 -0.18
C MET A 62 -5.60 -6.56 -1.17
N ASP A 63 -5.48 -7.20 -2.32
CA ASP A 63 -6.54 -7.29 -3.31
C ASP A 63 -7.52 -8.42 -2.94
N GLU A 64 -8.74 -8.39 -3.46
CA GLU A 64 -9.74 -9.44 -3.26
C GLU A 64 -9.27 -10.82 -3.77
N ASP A 65 -8.35 -10.85 -4.74
CA ASP A 65 -7.73 -12.08 -5.24
C ASP A 65 -6.63 -12.65 -4.30
N GLY A 66 -6.33 -11.96 -3.20
CA GLY A 66 -5.32 -12.32 -2.21
C GLY A 66 -3.90 -11.82 -2.53
N SER A 67 -3.69 -11.17 -3.68
CA SER A 67 -2.43 -10.52 -4.02
C SER A 67 -2.13 -9.37 -3.06
N CYS A 68 -0.88 -9.25 -2.63
CA CYS A 68 -0.44 -8.20 -1.72
C CYS A 68 0.54 -7.25 -2.39
N TYR A 69 0.35 -5.95 -2.17
CA TYR A 69 1.13 -4.88 -2.77
C TYR A 69 1.62 -3.89 -1.72
N ALA A 70 2.92 -3.57 -1.72
CA ALA A 70 3.51 -2.65 -0.75
C ALA A 70 4.23 -1.45 -1.38
N THR A 71 4.22 -0.33 -0.67
CA THR A 71 4.86 0.91 -1.07
C THR A 71 5.36 1.71 0.13
N ASN A 72 6.51 2.37 -0.04
CA ASN A 72 6.99 3.41 0.86
C ASN A 72 6.92 4.81 0.22
N SER A 73 6.25 4.94 -0.94
CA SER A 73 6.09 6.23 -1.63
C SER A 73 5.22 7.16 -0.79
N LYS A 74 5.77 8.30 -0.37
CA LYS A 74 5.04 9.33 0.37
C LYS A 74 3.77 9.78 -0.36
N ALA A 75 3.89 10.12 -1.64
CA ALA A 75 2.77 10.59 -2.46
C ALA A 75 1.67 9.54 -2.68
N PHE A 76 2.01 8.25 -2.61
CA PHE A 76 0.99 7.20 -2.65
C PHE A 76 0.28 7.09 -1.31
N LYS A 77 1.03 7.06 -0.21
CA LYS A 77 0.46 6.94 1.14
C LYS A 77 -0.47 8.11 1.48
N GLU A 78 -0.09 9.34 1.15
CA GLU A 78 -0.92 10.52 1.39
C GLU A 78 -2.25 10.43 0.63
N MET A 79 -2.21 10.17 -0.68
CA MET A 79 -3.42 10.01 -1.50
C MET A 79 -4.30 8.84 -1.04
N PHE A 80 -3.68 7.71 -0.70
CA PHE A 80 -4.41 6.55 -0.19
C PHE A 80 -5.09 6.85 1.15
N ALA A 81 -4.43 7.56 2.05
CA ALA A 81 -5.00 7.96 3.33
C ALA A 81 -6.20 8.91 3.15
N ASP A 82 -6.13 9.84 2.19
CA ASP A 82 -7.26 10.71 1.84
C ASP A 82 -8.45 9.87 1.34
N ILE A 83 -8.20 8.90 0.45
CA ILE A 83 -9.23 7.97 -0.05
C ILE A 83 -9.86 7.19 1.10
N VAL A 84 -9.06 6.51 1.94
CA VAL A 84 -9.56 5.73 3.07
C VAL A 84 -10.38 6.59 4.03
N THR A 85 -9.94 7.82 4.29
CA THR A 85 -10.65 8.74 5.18
C THR A 85 -12.00 9.16 4.61
N ILE A 86 -12.08 9.39 3.30
CA ILE A 86 -13.31 9.81 2.61
C ILE A 86 -14.27 8.63 2.43
N MET A 87 -13.77 7.45 2.10
CA MET A 87 -14.57 6.25 1.89
C MET A 87 -15.15 5.70 3.21
N ASP A 88 -14.54 6.01 4.36
CA ASP A 88 -15.09 5.73 5.70
C ASP A 88 -15.63 4.29 5.88
N GLY A 89 -14.86 3.31 5.41
CA GLY A 89 -15.20 1.88 5.51
C GLY A 89 -16.03 1.32 4.34
N GLU A 90 -16.42 2.15 3.37
CA GLU A 90 -16.96 1.66 2.10
C GLU A 90 -15.89 0.92 1.28
N SER A 91 -16.31 -0.03 0.46
CA SER A 91 -15.41 -0.71 -0.47
C SER A 91 -14.98 0.23 -1.59
N PHE A 92 -13.71 0.16 -1.97
CA PHE A 92 -13.17 1.00 -3.03
C PHE A 92 -12.13 0.27 -3.85
N THR A 93 -11.99 0.71 -5.10
CA THR A 93 -10.94 0.28 -6.01
C THR A 93 -10.01 1.46 -6.25
N ILE A 94 -8.71 1.20 -6.21
CA ILE A 94 -7.72 2.18 -6.64
C ILE A 94 -7.06 1.74 -7.94
N GLU A 95 -6.61 2.70 -8.73
CA GLU A 95 -5.65 2.45 -9.80
C GLU A 95 -4.27 2.97 -9.44
N LYS A 96 -3.24 2.21 -9.81
CA LYS A 96 -1.85 2.68 -9.73
C LYS A 96 -1.62 3.74 -10.81
N LEU A 97 -1.17 4.91 -10.36
CA LEU A 97 -0.74 6.01 -11.20
C LEU A 97 0.76 6.27 -11.04
N GLY A 98 1.36 6.92 -12.02
CA GLY A 98 2.77 7.25 -11.95
C GLY A 98 3.30 7.84 -13.25
N GLY A 99 4.56 8.20 -13.24
CA GLY A 99 5.22 8.79 -14.40
C GLY A 99 6.57 9.37 -14.02
N LYS A 100 7.02 10.33 -14.81
CA LYS A 100 8.22 11.11 -14.51
C LYS A 100 7.85 12.54 -14.16
N THR A 101 8.47 13.05 -13.10
CA THR A 101 8.43 14.48 -12.77
C THR A 101 9.12 15.30 -13.86
N LYS A 102 8.97 16.64 -13.84
CA LYS A 102 9.70 17.55 -14.76
C LYS A 102 11.23 17.36 -14.72
N ALA A 103 11.77 16.89 -13.58
CA ALA A 103 13.19 16.60 -13.40
C ALA A 103 13.57 15.15 -13.77
N GLY A 104 12.69 14.39 -14.42
CA GLY A 104 12.95 13.01 -14.88
C GLY A 104 12.87 11.92 -13.80
N ARG A 105 12.67 12.30 -12.52
CA ARG A 105 12.51 11.35 -11.41
C ARG A 105 11.18 10.63 -11.50
N ASP A 106 11.18 9.33 -11.28
CA ASP A 106 9.96 8.53 -11.24
C ASP A 106 9.10 8.95 -10.02
N PHE A 107 7.79 9.07 -10.23
CA PHE A 107 6.81 9.23 -9.16
C PHE A 107 5.74 8.14 -9.26
N VAL A 108 5.19 7.76 -8.11
CA VAL A 108 4.14 6.74 -7.98
C VAL A 108 3.10 7.23 -6.99
N THR A 109 1.82 7.17 -7.38
CA THR A 109 0.64 7.54 -6.58
C THR A 109 -0.55 6.66 -6.99
N CYS A 110 -1.75 6.93 -6.50
CA CYS A 110 -2.98 6.24 -6.87
C CYS A 110 -4.12 7.21 -7.17
N GLY A 111 -5.21 6.69 -7.74
CA GLY A 111 -6.48 7.39 -7.89
C GLY A 111 -7.63 6.45 -7.53
N LEU A 112 -8.71 7.01 -6.97
CA LEU A 112 -9.97 6.30 -6.74
C LEU A 112 -10.67 6.03 -8.08
N LEU A 113 -11.24 4.84 -8.25
CA LEU A 113 -12.07 4.44 -9.39
C LEU A 113 -13.55 4.39 -9.05
#